data_AF-A0A1F4W3L0-F1
#
_entry.id   AF-A0A1F4W3L0-F1
#
_cell.length_a   1.000
_cell.length_b   1.000
_cell.length_c   1.000
_cell.angle_alpha   90.00
_cell.angle_beta   90.00
_cell.angle_gamma   90.00
#
_symmetry.space_group_name_H-M   'P 1'
#
loop_
_entity.id
_entity.type
_entity.pdbx_description
1 polymer ?
#
loop_
_entity_poly.entity_id
_entity_poly.type
_entity_poly.pdbx_seq_one_letter_code
_entity_poly.pdbx_strand_id
1 'polypeptide(L)' 'MIIFMSYDNALAASKQVVGLLRTEGYKIEYLKVEIVKNKNGFFIEASSEMDPLMAGRFRHLLKEYTKTYRKYISI' A
#
# COMPACT_ATOMS: atom_id res chain seq x y z
N MET A 1 10.61 3.01 5.39
CA MET A 1 10.47 1.62 5.87
C MET A 1 9.82 0.81 4.76
N ILE A 2 10.56 -0.12 4.15
CA ILE A 2 10.03 -0.99 3.09
C ILE A 2 9.48 -2.26 3.77
N ILE A 3 8.25 -2.64 3.44
CA ILE A 3 7.58 -3.81 4.02
C ILE A 3 7.53 -4.89 2.95
N PHE A 4 8.16 -6.03 3.23
CA PHE A 4 8.12 -7.21 2.36
C PHE A 4 7.01 -8.16 2.78
N MET A 5 6.33 -8.75 1.81
CA MET A 5 5.24 -9.72 1.97
C MET A 5 5.16 -10.67 0.76
N SER A 6 4.28 -11.68 0.82
CA SER A 6 3.94 -12.49 -0.35
C SER A 6 3.21 -11.65 -1.41
N TYR A 7 3.23 -12.10 -2.67
CA TYR A 7 2.55 -11.39 -3.76
C TYR A 7 1.05 -11.23 -3.49
N ASP A 8 0.37 -12.27 -3.01
CA ASP A 8 -1.06 -12.22 -2.72
C ASP A 8 -1.38 -11.22 -1.60
N ASN A 9 -0.55 -11.17 -0.56
CA ASN A 9 -0.67 -10.17 0.50
C ASN A 9 -0.41 -8.76 -0.03
N ALA A 10 0.56 -8.57 -0.93
CA ALA A 10 0.83 -7.28 -1.56
C ALA A 10 -0.34 -6.81 -2.43
N LEU A 11 -0.95 -7.73 -3.19
CA LEU A 11 -2.10 -7.46 -4.02
C LEU A 11 -3.36 -7.16 -3.19
N ALA A 12 -3.58 -7.92 -2.12
CA ALA A 12 -4.70 -7.67 -1.21
C ALA A 12 -4.53 -6.33 -0.49
N ALA A 13 -3.35 -6.06 0.06
CA ALA A 13 -3.05 -4.82 0.76
C ALA A 13 -3.16 -3.61 -0.16
N SER A 14 -2.65 -3.68 -1.40
CA SER A 14 -2.75 -2.57 -2.35
C SER A 14 -4.20 -2.24 -2.67
N LYS A 15 -5.04 -3.25 -2.97
CA LYS A 15 -6.48 -3.06 -3.24
C LYS A 15 -7.21 -2.45 -2.05
N GLN A 16 -6.94 -2.94 -0.84
CA GLN A 16 -7.56 -2.42 0.39
C GLN A 16 -7.19 -0.94 0.61
N VAL A 17 -5.91 -0.60 0.50
CA VAL A 17 -5.43 0.77 0.72
C VAL A 17 -5.95 1.73 -0.35
N VAL A 18 -6.00 1.30 -1.63
CA VAL A 18 -6.63 2.09 -2.70
C VAL A 18 -8.13 2.32 -2.41
N GLY A 19 -8.82 1.29 -1.90
CA GLY A 19 -10.20 1.41 -1.45
C GLY A 19 -10.38 2.47 -0.36
N LEU A 20 -9.51 2.46 0.65
CA LEU A 20 -9.52 3.46 1.73
C LEU A 20 -9.30 4.88 1.21
N LEU A 21 -8.35 5.08 0.29
CA LEU A 21 -8.13 6.39 -0.33
C LEU A 21 -9.37 6.90 -1.08
N ARG A 22 -10.07 6.01 -1.81
CA ARG A 22 -11.33 6.38 -2.46
C ARG A 22 -12.40 6.80 -1.46
N THR A 23 -12.51 6.09 -0.33
CA THR A 23 -13.47 6.47 0.73
C THR A 23 -13.13 7.78 1.42
N GLU A 24 -11.84 8.16 1.45
CA GLU A 24 -11.36 9.47 1.94
C GLU A 24 -11.55 10.60 0.91
N GLY A 25 -12.05 10.32 -0.29
CA GLY A 25 -12.33 11.32 -1.33
C GLY A 25 -11.16 11.62 -2.28
N TYR A 26 -10.06 10.85 -2.22
CA TYR A 26 -8.93 11.05 -3.14
C TYR A 26 -9.27 10.58 -4.56
N LYS A 27 -8.88 11.40 -5.55
CA LYS A 27 -8.92 11.04 -6.97
C LYS A 27 -7.71 10.18 -7.33
N ILE A 28 -7.88 8.87 -7.24
CA ILE A 28 -6.79 7.91 -7.43
C ILE A 28 -6.34 7.70 -8.90
N GLU A 29 -6.93 8.41 -9.86
CA GLU A 29 -6.60 8.30 -11.29
C GLU A 29 -5.12 8.59 -11.56
N TYR A 30 -4.51 9.44 -10.74
CA TYR A 30 -3.10 9.81 -10.81
C TYR A 30 -2.21 9.00 -9.87
N LEU A 31 -2.76 8.01 -9.17
CA LEU A 31 -2.03 7.15 -8.26
C LEU A 31 -1.49 5.93 -9.02
N LYS A 32 -0.18 5.87 -9.19
CA LYS A 32 0.50 4.68 -9.69
C LYS A 32 0.89 3.80 -8.51
N VAL A 33 0.41 2.57 -8.48
CA VAL A 33 0.76 1.56 -7.45
C VAL A 33 1.41 0.36 -8.14
N GLU A 34 2.62 0.02 -7.74
CA GLU A 34 3.40 -1.08 -8.32
C GLU A 34 3.78 -2.08 -7.23
N ILE A 35 3.66 -3.38 -7.55
CA ILE A 35 4.15 -4.46 -6.68
C ILE A 35 5.49 -4.92 -7.23
N VAL A 36 6.56 -4.59 -6.52
CA VAL A 36 7.93 -4.83 -6.95
C VAL A 36 8.48 -6.07 -6.24
N LYS A 37 9.08 -6.97 -7.03
CA LYS A 37 9.75 -8.18 -6.52
C LYS A 37 11.19 -7.85 -6.11
N ASN A 38 11.59 -8.36 -4.95
CA ASN A 38 12.94 -8.29 -4.41
C ASN A 38 13.37 -9.70 -3.92
N LYS A 39 14.65 -9.90 -3.62
CA LYS A 39 15.18 -11.14 -3.02
C LYS A 39 14.51 -11.53 -1.71
N ASN A 40 13.96 -10.54 -0.98
CA ASN A 40 13.31 -10.72 0.31
C ASN A 40 11.77 -10.94 0.21
N GLY A 41 11.18 -10.88 -0.99
CA GLY A 41 9.74 -10.95 -1.22
C GLY A 41 9.21 -9.81 -2.08
N PHE A 42 7.95 -9.46 -1.92
CA PHE A 42 7.28 -8.40 -2.68
C PHE A 42 7.02 -7.19 -1.79
N PHE A 43 7.15 -5.99 -2.34
CA PHE A 43 6.79 -4.75 -1.65
C PHE A 43 5.98 -3.84 -2.58
N ILE A 44 5.27 -2.88 -2.01
CA ILE A 44 4.39 -1.99 -2.76
C ILE A 44 5.04 -0.61 -2.83
N GLU A 45 5.19 -0.10 -4.04
CA GLU A 45 5.56 1.28 -4.31
C GLU A 45 4.33 2.08 -4.77
N ALA A 46 4.26 3.34 -4.35
CA ALA A 46 3.23 4.25 -4.80
C ALA A 46 3.85 5.60 -5.15
N SER A 47 3.47 6.11 -6.32
CA SER A 47 3.84 7.42 -6.83
C SER A 47 2.61 8.13 -7.40
N SER A 48 2.66 9.45 -7.47
CA SER A 48 1.61 10.27 -8.03
C SER A 48 2.25 11.51 -8.62
N GLU A 49 2.02 11.73 -9.91
CA GLU A 49 2.62 12.86 -10.65
C GLU A 49 1.92 14.18 -10.32
N MET A 50 0.61 14.15 -10.04
CA MET A 50 -0.19 15.34 -9.78
C MET A 50 -0.40 15.65 -8.30
N ASP A 51 -0.35 14.64 -7.42
CA ASP A 51 -0.58 14.82 -5.99
C ASP A 51 0.40 13.98 -5.15
N PRO A 52 1.54 14.56 -4.74
CA PRO A 52 2.49 13.91 -3.86
C PRO A 52 1.92 13.55 -2.48
N LEU A 53 0.89 14.28 -1.99
CA LEU A 53 0.24 14.02 -0.71
C LEU A 53 -0.55 12.72 -0.78
N MET A 54 -1.18 12.41 -1.91
CA MET A 54 -1.87 11.13 -2.12
C MET A 54 -0.91 9.94 -2.01
N ALA A 55 0.27 10.01 -2.64
CA ALA A 55 1.28 8.95 -2.50
C ALA A 55 1.82 8.86 -1.05
N GLY A 56 1.92 9.99 -0.35
CA GLY A 56 2.18 10.03 1.09
C GLY A 56 1.10 9.32 1.92
N ARG A 57 -0.18 9.64 1.65
CA ARG A 57 -1.35 9.07 2.33
C ARG A 57 -1.46 7.56 2.08
N PHE A 58 -1.24 7.11 0.85
CA PHE A 58 -1.16 5.69 0.50
C PHE A 58 -0.15 4.97 1.39
N ARG A 59 1.08 5.50 1.47
CA ARG A 59 2.16 4.90 2.28
C ARG A 59 1.81 4.88 3.76
N HIS A 60 1.14 5.92 4.27
CA HIS A 60 0.66 5.96 5.64
C HIS A 60 -0.38 4.87 5.91
N LEU A 61 -1.43 4.78 5.08
CA LEU A 61 -2.49 3.77 5.21
C LEU A 61 -1.94 2.35 5.07
N LEU A 62 -1.00 2.11 4.16
CA LEU A 62 -0.33 0.82 4.01
C LEU A 62 0.43 0.42 5.28
N LYS A 63 1.11 1.38 5.92
CA LYS A 63 1.80 1.15 7.19
C LYS A 63 0.82 0.77 8.31
N GLU A 64 -0.31 1.45 8.41
CA GLU A 64 -1.32 1.14 9.44
C GLU A 64 -2.02 -0.19 9.16
N TYR A 65 -2.33 -0.49 7.89
CA TYR A 65 -2.86 -1.79 7.47
C TYR A 65 -1.92 -2.92 7.86
N THR A 66 -0.64 -2.81 7.52
CA THR A 66 0.36 -3.85 7.81
C THR A 66 0.64 -4.02 9.30
N LYS A 67 0.62 -2.95 10.10
CA LYS A 67 0.69 -3.06 11.57
C LYS A 67 -0.51 -3.81 12.13
N THR A 68 -1.70 -3.46 11.67
CA THR A 68 -2.95 -4.09 12.08
C THR A 68 -2.97 -5.56 11.69
N TYR A 69 -2.62 -5.86 10.43
CA TYR A 69 -2.53 -7.23 9.92
C TYR A 69 -1.51 -8.07 10.69
N ARG A 70 -0.32 -7.51 11.01
CA ARG A 70 0.68 -8.18 11.86
C ARG A 70 0.18 -8.47 13.27
N LYS A 71 -0.66 -7.61 13.85
CA LYS A 71 -1.29 -7.89 15.16
C LYS A 71 -2.24 -9.08 15.11
N TYR A 72 -2.88 -9.33 13.97
CA TYR A 72 -3.78 -10.47 13.78
C TYR A 72 -3.05 -11.75 13.33
N ILE A 73 -1.81 -11.66 12.84
CA ILE A 73 -0.91 -12.81 12.62
C ILE A 73 -0.05 -13.02 13.88
N SER A 74 -0.67 -13.10 15.06
CA SER A 74 0.07 -13.63 16.22
C SER A 74 0.48 -15.06 15.87
N ILE A 75 1.78 -15.26 15.71
CA ILE A 75 2.42 -16.58 15.73
C ILE A 75 2.18 -17.17 17.12
#